data_AF-A0A958JJ12-F1
#
_entry.id   AF-A0A958JJ12-F1
#
_cell.length_a   1.000
_cell.length_b   1.000
_cell.length_c   1.000
_cell.angle_alpha   90.00
_cell.angle_beta   90.00
_cell.angle_gamma   90.00
#
_symmetry.space_group_name_H-M   'P 1'
#
loop_
_entity.id
_entity.type
_entity.pdbx_description
1 polymer ?
#
loop_
_entity_poly.entity_id
_entity_poly.type
_entity_poly.pdbx_seq_one_letter_code
_entity_poly.pdbx_strand_id
1 'polypeptide(L)'
;RAEKLVIIVSDDKLVDALGKRHPVPVETIAEAQHLVRDELLALGARECEIRAAAHKYGPVITEHGNVILDTWFDQIDFDLEKAIKAITGVVETGLFFNFNQELLVASKEKVVSRRLVNGLIEEEMIEG
;
A
#
# COMPACT_ATOMS: atom_id res chain seq x y z
N ARG A 1 2.88 -20.34 -0.72
CA ARG A 1 3.38 -19.09 -1.35
C ARG A 1 3.04 -19.20 -2.84
N ALA A 2 2.52 -18.15 -3.47
CA ALA A 2 2.17 -18.21 -4.90
C ALA A 2 3.44 -18.26 -5.76
N GLU A 3 3.40 -19.03 -6.85
CA GLU A 3 4.47 -19.05 -7.85
C GLU A 3 4.48 -17.78 -8.72
N LYS A 4 3.32 -17.13 -8.85
CA LYS A 4 3.12 -15.89 -9.60
C LYS A 4 2.10 -14.99 -8.89
N LEU A 5 2.40 -13.70 -8.79
CA LEU A 5 1.47 -12.68 -8.30
C LEU A 5 1.00 -11.84 -9.49
N VAL A 6 -0.32 -11.82 -9.72
CA VAL A 6 -0.95 -10.99 -10.75
C VAL A 6 -1.83 -9.97 -10.06
N ILE A 7 -1.60 -8.69 -10.34
CA ILE A 7 -2.40 -7.58 -9.83
C ILE A 7 -3.28 -7.08 -10.98
N ILE A 8 -4.58 -6.92 -10.73
CA ILE A 8 -5.54 -6.45 -11.72
C ILE A 8 -6.10 -5.12 -11.24
N VAL A 9 -5.96 -4.08 -12.05
CA VAL A 9 -6.42 -2.72 -11.73
C VAL A 9 -7.06 -2.06 -12.95
N SER A 10 -7.91 -1.08 -12.71
CA SER A 10 -8.31 -0.12 -13.72
C SER A 10 -7.21 0.92 -13.97
N ASP A 11 -7.20 1.49 -15.17
CA ASP A 11 -6.27 2.54 -15.57
C ASP A 11 -6.29 3.77 -14.63
N ASP A 12 -7.44 4.10 -14.04
CA ASP A 12 -7.57 5.18 -13.05
C ASP A 12 -6.74 4.96 -11.78
N LYS A 13 -6.21 3.76 -11.52
CA LYS A 13 -5.33 3.47 -10.38
C LYS A 13 -3.86 3.78 -10.62
N LEU A 14 -3.45 3.99 -11.87
CA LEU A 14 -2.08 4.36 -12.19
C LEU A 14 -1.76 5.77 -11.70
N VAL A 15 -0.57 5.94 -11.11
CA VAL A 15 -0.06 7.22 -10.60
C VAL A 15 1.40 7.38 -10.99
N ASP A 16 1.84 8.63 -11.16
CA ASP A 16 3.26 8.93 -11.36
C ASP A 16 4.09 8.71 -10.08
N ALA A 17 3.45 8.78 -8.91
CA ALA A 17 4.08 8.51 -7.62
C ALA A 17 3.06 8.06 -6.58
N LEU A 18 3.45 7.11 -5.73
CA LEU A 18 2.69 6.68 -4.55
C LEU A 18 2.53 7.85 -3.55
N GLY A 19 1.53 7.77 -2.66
CA GLY A 19 1.30 8.78 -1.62
C GLY A 19 0.58 10.05 -2.09
N LYS A 20 0.47 10.30 -3.41
CA LYS A 20 -0.22 11.49 -3.96
C LYS A 20 -1.74 11.49 -3.78
N ARG A 21 -2.38 10.34 -3.99
CA ARG A 21 -3.85 10.23 -4.00
C ARG A 21 -4.42 9.46 -2.82
N HIS A 22 -3.61 8.58 -2.23
CA HIS A 22 -4.03 7.69 -1.15
C HIS A 22 -2.93 7.60 -0.11
N PRO A 23 -3.30 7.51 1.19
CA PRO A 23 -2.35 7.27 2.26
C PRO A 23 -1.80 5.84 2.16
N VAL A 24 -0.67 5.61 2.83
CA VAL A 24 -0.16 4.27 3.14
C VAL A 24 -0.94 3.75 4.35
N PRO A 25 -1.72 2.66 4.21
CA PRO A 25 -2.32 2.00 5.36
C PRO A 25 -1.23 1.30 6.17
N VAL A 26 -1.22 1.50 7.49
CA VAL A 26 -0.34 0.78 8.43
C VAL A 26 -1.23 0.09 9.45
N GLU A 27 -1.21 -1.25 9.46
CA GLU A 27 -1.91 -2.05 10.47
C GLU A 27 -1.04 -2.16 11.72
N THR A 28 -1.64 -1.88 12.88
CA THR A 28 -0.92 -1.81 14.16
C THR A 28 -1.72 -2.48 15.26
N ILE A 29 -1.00 -3.07 16.22
CA ILE A 29 -1.61 -3.55 17.46
C ILE A 29 -2.28 -2.36 18.16
N ALA A 30 -3.54 -2.52 18.58
CA ALA A 30 -4.37 -1.42 19.06
C ALA A 30 -3.74 -0.67 20.26
N GLU A 31 -3.07 -1.38 21.15
CA GLU A 31 -2.38 -0.82 22.32
C GLU A 31 -1.13 -0.01 21.95
N ALA A 32 -0.51 -0.30 20.81
CA ALA A 32 0.69 0.36 20.32
C ALA A 32 0.42 1.54 19.37
N GLN A 33 -0.85 1.77 18.99
CA GLN A 33 -1.22 2.73 17.94
C GLN A 33 -0.61 4.14 18.12
N HIS A 34 -0.50 4.64 19.36
CA HIS A 34 0.04 5.96 19.63
C HIS A 34 1.56 6.00 19.45
N LEU A 35 2.27 4.97 19.94
CA LEU A 35 3.70 4.81 19.71
C LEU A 35 4.00 4.72 18.21
N VAL A 36 3.25 3.87 17.48
CA VAL A 36 3.46 3.69 16.05
C VAL A 36 3.19 4.99 15.29
N ARG A 37 2.11 5.70 15.62
CA ARG A 37 1.82 7.02 15.02
C ARG A 37 2.99 7.98 15.21
N ASP A 38 3.52 8.09 16.42
CA ASP A 38 4.58 9.04 16.73
C ASP A 38 5.90 8.66 16.00
N GLU A 39 6.21 7.37 15.90
CA GLU A 39 7.36 6.86 15.12
C GLU A 39 7.18 7.08 13.60
N LEU A 40 5.96 6.92 13.07
CA LEU A 40 5.67 7.20 11.66
C LEU A 40 5.85 8.69 11.31
N LEU A 41 5.43 9.58 12.22
CA LEU A 41 5.66 11.02 12.08
C LEU A 41 7.16 11.34 12.14
N ALA A 42 7.90 10.71 13.05
CA ALA A 42 9.36 10.85 13.14
C ALA A 42 10.08 10.30 11.90
N LEU A 43 9.53 9.26 11.26
CA LEU A 43 10.01 8.69 10.01
C LEU A 43 9.73 9.58 8.78
N GLY A 44 8.99 10.68 8.95
CA GLY A 44 8.74 11.67 7.91
C GLY A 44 7.32 11.65 7.33
N ALA A 45 6.37 10.97 7.97
CA ALA A 45 4.97 11.14 7.62
C ALA A 45 4.51 12.58 7.90
N ARG A 46 3.82 13.20 6.93
CA ARG A 46 3.23 14.54 7.12
C ARG A 46 1.95 14.50 7.96
N GLU A 47 1.28 13.36 7.96
CA GLU A 47 -0.02 13.16 8.62
C GLU A 47 -0.22 11.66 8.89
N CYS A 48 -0.81 11.34 10.02
CA CYS A 48 -1.09 9.96 10.41
C CYS A 48 -2.34 9.90 11.28
N GLU A 49 -3.44 9.39 10.74
CA GLU A 49 -4.73 9.35 11.40
C GLU A 49 -5.25 7.93 11.55
N ILE A 50 -6.03 7.67 12.61
CA ILE A 50 -6.70 6.38 12.75
C ILE A 50 -7.84 6.28 11.73
N ARG A 51 -7.89 5.18 10.98
CA ARG A 51 -8.92 4.98 9.96
C ARG A 51 -10.29 4.87 10.60
N ALA A 52 -11.16 5.85 10.32
CA ALA A 52 -12.53 5.87 10.79
C ALA A 52 -13.39 4.82 10.07
N ALA A 53 -14.31 4.18 10.80
CA ALA A 53 -15.27 3.28 10.20
C ALA A 53 -16.43 4.06 9.55
N ALA A 54 -16.82 3.69 8.33
CA ALA A 54 -17.86 4.42 7.58
C ALA A 54 -19.28 4.32 8.19
N HIS A 55 -19.56 3.26 8.96
CA HIS A 55 -20.92 2.92 9.41
C HIS A 55 -21.03 2.69 10.93
N LYS A 56 -19.99 3.00 11.71
CA LYS A 56 -20.01 2.90 13.18
C LYS A 56 -19.10 3.95 13.81
N TYR A 57 -19.35 4.28 15.07
CA TYR A 57 -18.43 5.09 15.86
C TYR A 57 -17.17 4.29 16.21
N GLY A 58 -16.01 4.95 16.13
CA GLY A 58 -14.71 4.34 16.39
C GLY A 58 -13.99 3.86 15.13
N PRO A 59 -12.81 3.24 15.30
CA PRO A 59 -11.95 2.88 14.19
C PRO A 59 -12.43 1.65 13.42
N VAL A 60 -11.88 1.49 12.20
CA VAL A 60 -11.84 0.20 11.53
C VAL A 60 -11.00 -0.75 12.38
N ILE A 61 -11.58 -1.91 12.69
CA ILE A 61 -10.91 -3.02 13.38
C ILE A 61 -10.74 -4.13 12.35
N THR A 62 -9.52 -4.62 12.17
CA THR A 62 -9.24 -5.73 11.26
C THR A 62 -9.76 -7.05 11.81
N GLU A 63 -9.76 -8.11 11.01
CA GLU A 63 -10.14 -9.45 11.47
C GLU A 63 -9.25 -9.97 12.61
N HIS A 64 -8.02 -9.45 12.71
CA HIS A 64 -7.06 -9.77 13.77
C HIS A 64 -7.20 -8.86 15.01
N GLY A 65 -8.20 -7.96 15.05
CA GLY A 65 -8.41 -7.06 16.18
C GLY A 65 -7.49 -5.83 16.21
N ASN A 66 -6.71 -5.61 15.15
CA ASN A 66 -5.80 -4.48 15.02
C ASN A 66 -6.52 -3.22 14.53
N VAL A 67 -5.85 -2.07 14.61
CA VAL A 67 -6.30 -0.80 14.02
C VAL A 67 -5.47 -0.46 12.80
N ILE A 68 -6.03 0.34 11.90
CA ILE A 68 -5.32 0.87 10.73
C ILE A 68 -5.06 2.35 10.93
N LEU A 69 -3.82 2.76 10.73
CA LEU A 69 -3.41 4.15 10.59
C LEU A 69 -3.32 4.48 9.09
N ASP A 70 -4.00 5.52 8.66
CA ASP A 70 -3.85 6.12 7.34
C ASP A 70 -2.73 7.16 7.40
N THR A 71 -1.59 6.82 6.83
CA THR A 71 -0.35 7.59 6.96
C THR A 71 0.07 8.20 5.62
N TRP A 72 0.19 9.53 5.58
CA TRP A 72 0.61 10.26 4.39
C TRP A 72 2.10 10.55 4.42
N PHE A 73 2.79 10.15 3.35
CA PHE A 73 4.17 10.49 3.07
C PHE A 73 4.25 11.29 1.77
N ASP A 74 5.06 12.34 1.75
CA ASP A 74 5.29 13.13 0.53
C ASP A 74 6.26 12.42 -0.43
N GLN A 75 7.12 11.56 0.11
CA GLN A 75 8.06 10.74 -0.64
C GLN A 75 7.99 9.31 -0.13
N ILE A 76 7.82 8.38 -1.07
CA ILE A 76 7.76 6.95 -0.82
C ILE A 76 8.85 6.29 -1.68
N ASP A 77 9.91 5.83 -1.03
CA ASP A 77 10.99 5.06 -1.66
C ASP A 77 10.85 3.56 -1.36
N PHE A 78 11.75 2.75 -1.93
CA PHE A 78 11.76 1.31 -1.77
C PHE A 78 12.13 0.83 -0.36
N ASP A 79 12.76 1.67 0.46
CA ASP A 79 13.19 1.34 1.82
C ASP A 79 12.10 1.65 2.86
N LEU A 80 11.14 2.51 2.52
CA LEU A 80 10.07 2.94 3.44
C LEU A 80 9.23 1.78 3.98
N GLU A 81 8.90 0.77 3.16
CA GLU A 81 8.17 -0.42 3.64
C GLU A 81 8.95 -1.11 4.77
N LYS A 82 10.26 -1.31 4.57
CA LYS A 82 11.12 -1.95 5.56
C LYS A 82 11.25 -1.11 6.82
N ALA A 83 11.37 0.22 6.67
CA ALA A 83 11.46 1.14 7.79
C ALA A 83 10.17 1.13 8.63
N ILE A 84 9.00 1.18 7.99
CA ILE A 84 7.69 1.07 8.67
C ILE A 84 7.58 -0.28 9.41
N LYS A 85 7.92 -1.39 8.75
CA LYS A 85 7.86 -2.73 9.36
C LYS A 85 8.83 -2.93 10.53
N ALA A 86 9.85 -2.08 10.67
CA ALA A 86 10.78 -2.13 11.80
C ALA A 86 10.23 -1.45 13.07
N ILE A 87 9.16 -0.66 12.97
CA ILE A 87 8.54 0.01 14.12
C ILE A 87 7.84 -1.03 15.00
N THR A 88 8.12 -1.02 16.30
CA THR A 88 7.49 -1.95 17.25
C THR A 88 5.98 -1.68 17.34
N GLY A 89 5.19 -2.74 17.14
CA GLY A 89 3.72 -2.67 17.14
C GLY A 89 3.10 -2.52 15.75
N VAL A 90 3.90 -2.32 14.70
CA VAL A 90 3.45 -2.49 13.32
C VAL A 90 3.27 -3.98 13.02
N VAL A 91 2.12 -4.31 12.44
CA VAL A 91 1.77 -5.66 11.99
C VAL A 91 2.08 -5.80 10.50
N GLU A 92 1.53 -4.89 9.69
CA GLU A 92 1.74 -4.85 8.24
C GLU A 92 1.57 -3.43 7.68
N THR A 93 1.95 -3.25 6.42
CA THR A 93 1.75 -2.00 5.66
C THR A 93 1.17 -2.30 4.28
N GLY A 94 0.44 -1.35 3.70
CA GLY A 94 -0.08 -1.43 2.33
C GLY A 94 0.94 -1.11 1.24
N LEU A 95 2.23 -1.00 1.56
CA LEU A 95 3.31 -0.98 0.57
C LEU A 95 3.69 -2.41 0.22
N PHE A 96 3.85 -2.68 -1.08
CA PHE A 96 4.15 -4.01 -1.61
C PHE A 96 5.35 -3.95 -2.56
N PHE A 97 6.53 -3.61 -2.04
CA PHE A 97 7.77 -3.65 -2.80
C PHE A 97 8.33 -5.08 -2.91
N ASN A 98 9.23 -5.30 -3.86
CA ASN A 98 10.01 -6.55 -4.02
C ASN A 98 9.20 -7.83 -4.38
N PHE A 99 8.07 -7.70 -5.06
CA PHE A 99 7.38 -8.83 -5.66
C PHE A 99 7.61 -8.84 -7.17
N ASN A 100 7.89 -10.02 -7.73
CA ASN A 100 7.83 -10.22 -9.18
C ASN A 100 6.35 -10.30 -9.59
N GLN A 101 5.80 -9.16 -10.01
CA GLN A 101 4.38 -8.99 -10.30
C GLN A 101 4.15 -8.83 -11.79
N GLU A 102 3.09 -9.45 -12.28
CA GLU A 102 2.45 -9.02 -13.52
C GLU A 102 1.28 -8.11 -13.19
N LEU A 103 1.21 -6.96 -13.84
CA LEU A 103 0.13 -6.00 -13.67
C LEU A 103 -0.79 -6.05 -14.90
N LEU A 104 -2.04 -6.43 -14.72
CA LEU A 104 -3.08 -6.30 -15.74
C LEU A 104 -3.82 -4.98 -15.54
N VAL A 105 -3.71 -4.09 -16.51
CA VAL A 105 -4.38 -2.79 -16.52
C VAL A 105 -5.56 -2.86 -17.48
N ALA A 106 -6.76 -2.73 -16.94
CA ALA A 106 -7.99 -2.68 -17.70
C ALA A 106 -8.42 -1.22 -17.94
N SER A 107 -8.69 -0.89 -19.20
CA SER A 107 -9.41 0.33 -19.59
C SER A 107 -10.75 -0.05 -20.23
N LYS A 108 -11.52 0.96 -20.66
CA LYS A 108 -12.76 0.72 -21.41
C LYS A 108 -12.55 0.03 -22.75
N GLU A 109 -11.36 0.13 -23.32
CA GLU A 109 -11.07 -0.29 -24.70
C GLU A 109 -10.22 -1.56 -24.76
N LYS A 110 -9.32 -1.76 -23.78
CA LYS A 110 -8.31 -2.82 -23.83
C LYS A 110 -7.88 -3.28 -22.45
N VAL A 111 -7.30 -4.47 -22.42
CA VAL A 111 -6.52 -4.97 -21.28
C VAL A 111 -5.08 -5.10 -21.70
N VAL A 112 -4.19 -4.63 -20.84
CA VAL A 112 -2.75 -4.60 -21.09
C VAL A 112 -2.03 -5.25 -19.92
N SER A 113 -1.13 -6.18 -20.21
CA SER A 113 -0.19 -6.75 -19.25
C SER A 113 1.08 -5.90 -19.21
N ARG A 114 1.56 -5.61 -17.99
CA ARG A 114 2.85 -4.98 -17.73
C ARG A 114 3.70 -5.86 -16.83
N ARG A 115 4.96 -6.06 -17.19
CA ARG A 115 5.92 -6.87 -16.42
C ARG A 115 7.28 -6.19 -16.37
N LEU A 116 7.99 -6.35 -15.25
CA LEU A 116 9.38 -5.92 -15.16
C LEU A 116 10.29 -7.05 -15.65
N VAL A 117 11.02 -6.82 -16.74
CA VAL A 117 11.96 -7.76 -17.34
C VAL A 117 13.31 -7.07 -17.45
N ASN A 118 14.33 -7.60 -16.76
CA ASN A 118 15.68 -7.04 -16.74
C ASN A 118 15.75 -5.53 -16.41
N GLY A 119 14.85 -5.05 -15.53
CA GLY A 119 14.78 -3.64 -15.13
C GLY A 119 14.00 -2.73 -16.10
N LEU A 120 13.44 -3.28 -17.17
CA LEU A 120 12.60 -2.57 -18.13
C LEU A 120 11.14 -3.03 -17.99
N ILE A 121 10.20 -2.10 -18.16
CA ILE A 121 8.78 -2.44 -18.21
C ILE A 121 8.46 -2.91 -19.63
N GLU A 122 8.08 -4.17 -19.78
CA GLU A 122 7.48 -4.71 -20.99
C GLU A 122 5.96 -4.58 -20.91
N GLU A 123 5.33 -4.26 -22.03
CA GLU A 123 3.88 -4.07 -22.16
C GLU A 123 3.33 -4.94 -23.30
N GLU A 124 2.31 -5.76 -23.02
CA GLU A 124 1.67 -6.67 -23.97
C GLU A 124 0.15 -6.49 -23.94
N MET A 125 -0.50 -6.34 -25.10
CA MET A 125 -1.96 -6.33 -25.19
C MET A 125 -2.50 -7.75 -25.01
N ILE A 126 -3.49 -7.93 -24.14
CA ILE A 126 -4.17 -9.22 -24.00
C ILE A 126 -5.33 -9.25 -25.00
N GLU A 127 -5.21 -10.09 -26.02
CA GLU A 127 -6.32 -10.40 -26.92
C GLU A 127 -7.31 -11.33 -26.21
N GLY A 128 -8.60 -11.01 -26.30
CA GLY A 128 -9.71 -11.77 -25.74
C GLY A 128 -10.41 -12.65 -26.77
#